data_AF-A0A844WSM7-F1
#
_entry.id   AF-A0A844WSM7-F1
#
_cell.length_a   1.000
_cell.length_b   1.000
_cell.length_c   1.000
_cell.angle_alpha   90.00
_cell.angle_beta   90.00
_cell.angle_gamma   90.00
#
_symmetry.space_group_name_H-M   'P 1'
#
loop_
_entity.id
_entity.type
_entity.pdbx_description
1 polymer ?
#
loop_
_entity_poly.entity_id
_entity_poly.type
_entity_poly.pdbx_seq_one_letter_code
_entity_poly.pdbx_strand_id
1 'polypeptide(L)'
;MHRIDTSTAQRDKFGQGKNGFTRGNPQTGTPATQLDYLYCDAIQEEIANAIESAGIKLDKSKHDQLATAIKEFVSKGSVKLNSATNSTSETEAATSLAVKYAYDLAGQAKWDANIDATTSKKGRVKLSSSTNSTSETEAATSLAVKYAYDLAGQAKWHATNNAAQKTQKINGKQLHGDISLSASDVGALSKSDFNTKLGNPGFEIMPSGLIRQWGTVQLPAVGDYNSIVVSGTKYYTNYHQILLPIAFPHNSDSVNVTMACGTMNLQSVMFGTFASANLSGSPSRFTVAITTPVLGASLTVHYEIIGH
;
A
#
# COMPACT_ATOMS: atom_id res chain seq x y z
N MET A 1 -85.62 -11.26 32.02
CA MET A 1 -86.77 -12.01 31.48
C MET A 1 -86.77 -13.45 32.02
N HIS A 2 -87.91 -13.98 32.47
CA HIS A 2 -88.04 -15.38 32.88
C HIS A 2 -88.80 -16.23 31.84
N ARG A 3 -88.73 -17.56 31.96
CA ARG A 3 -89.51 -18.48 31.13
C ARG A 3 -90.95 -18.57 31.65
N ILE A 4 -91.91 -18.87 30.78
CA ILE A 4 -93.29 -19.10 31.18
C ILE A 4 -93.38 -20.36 32.07
N ASP A 5 -94.00 -20.23 33.23
CA ASP A 5 -94.04 -21.22 34.31
C ASP A 5 -95.45 -21.45 34.86
N THR A 6 -96.47 -20.98 34.13
CA THR A 6 -97.87 -21.27 34.43
C THR A 6 -98.16 -22.78 34.34
N SER A 7 -99.21 -23.24 35.02
CA SER A 7 -99.59 -24.66 35.07
C SER A 7 -99.89 -25.28 33.70
N THR A 8 -100.15 -24.46 32.68
CA THR A 8 -100.41 -24.83 31.29
C THR A 8 -99.22 -24.59 30.35
N ALA A 9 -98.06 -24.21 30.89
CA ALA A 9 -96.81 -24.14 30.15
C ALA A 9 -96.37 -25.55 29.71
N GLN A 10 -95.85 -25.67 28.50
CA GLN A 10 -95.27 -26.93 28.04
C GLN A 10 -93.93 -27.15 28.74
N ARG A 11 -93.88 -28.14 29.62
CA ARG A 11 -92.67 -28.52 30.35
C ARG A 11 -91.56 -28.93 29.38
N ASP A 12 -90.34 -28.47 29.65
CA ASP A 12 -89.10 -28.86 28.95
C ASP A 12 -89.11 -28.72 27.42
N LYS A 13 -89.95 -27.84 26.86
CA LYS A 13 -90.06 -27.62 25.40
C LYS A 13 -88.71 -27.34 24.71
N PHE A 14 -87.79 -26.68 25.41
CA PHE A 14 -86.46 -26.34 24.90
C PHE A 14 -85.32 -27.05 25.65
N GLY A 15 -85.61 -28.17 26.33
CA GLY A 15 -84.67 -28.93 27.17
C GLY A 15 -85.03 -28.86 28.66
N GLN A 16 -84.34 -29.65 29.50
CA GLN A 16 -84.63 -29.79 30.93
C GLN A 16 -84.65 -28.42 31.65
N GLY A 17 -85.74 -28.13 32.36
CA GLY A 17 -86.01 -26.87 33.06
C GLY A 17 -86.44 -25.70 32.16
N LYS A 18 -86.57 -25.89 30.84
CA LYS A 18 -86.81 -24.81 29.86
C LYS A 18 -88.21 -24.90 29.27
N ASN A 19 -89.19 -24.52 30.08
CA ASN A 19 -90.60 -24.47 29.71
C ASN A 19 -90.85 -23.49 28.55
N GLY A 20 -91.93 -23.71 27.79
CA GLY A 20 -92.31 -22.86 26.66
C GLY A 20 -93.80 -22.85 26.36
N PHE A 21 -94.19 -21.99 25.41
CA PHE A 21 -95.59 -21.83 24.99
C PHE A 21 -96.10 -23.01 24.16
N THR A 22 -97.33 -23.44 24.38
CA THR A 22 -98.08 -24.37 23.53
C THR A 22 -99.42 -23.77 23.12
N ARG A 23 -99.87 -24.09 21.89
CA ARG A 23 -101.18 -23.68 21.37
C ARG A 23 -102.35 -24.48 21.97
N GLY A 24 -102.04 -25.45 22.84
CA GLY A 24 -102.99 -26.43 23.32
C GLY A 24 -103.35 -27.47 22.24
N ASN A 25 -104.15 -28.44 22.62
CA ASN A 25 -104.73 -29.42 21.70
C ASN A 25 -106.15 -29.79 22.20
N PRO A 26 -107.20 -29.25 21.55
CA PRO A 26 -108.59 -29.53 21.92
C PRO A 26 -108.97 -31.01 21.85
N GLN A 27 -108.32 -31.79 20.97
CA GLN A 27 -108.62 -33.22 20.80
C GLN A 27 -108.07 -34.08 21.96
N THR A 28 -107.03 -33.61 22.65
CA THR A 28 -106.41 -34.31 23.79
C THR A 28 -106.68 -33.62 25.12
N GLY A 29 -107.57 -32.62 25.15
CA GLY A 29 -107.91 -31.85 26.35
C GLY A 29 -106.77 -30.99 26.90
N THR A 30 -105.70 -30.76 26.14
CA THR A 30 -104.56 -29.95 26.59
C THR A 30 -104.88 -28.47 26.38
N PRO A 31 -104.98 -27.64 27.45
CA PRO A 31 -105.23 -26.22 27.28
C PRO A 31 -104.03 -25.51 26.63
N ALA A 32 -104.29 -24.37 25.97
CA ALA A 32 -103.23 -23.47 25.52
C ALA A 32 -102.51 -22.84 26.72
N THR A 33 -101.26 -22.44 26.54
CA THR A 33 -100.49 -21.79 27.61
C THR A 33 -101.15 -20.48 28.01
N GLN A 34 -101.53 -20.38 29.29
CA GLN A 34 -102.02 -19.18 29.90
C GLN A 34 -100.85 -18.23 30.17
N LEU A 35 -101.05 -16.95 29.85
CA LEU A 35 -100.11 -15.88 30.18
C LEU A 35 -100.40 -15.38 31.59
N ASP A 36 -99.35 -15.17 32.39
CA ASP A 36 -99.44 -14.58 33.72
C ASP A 36 -98.92 -13.13 33.73
N TYR A 37 -99.42 -12.32 34.66
CA TYR A 37 -99.03 -10.93 34.80
C TYR A 37 -97.53 -10.78 35.06
N LEU A 38 -96.92 -11.65 35.88
CA LEU A 38 -95.47 -11.61 36.14
C LEU A 38 -94.63 -11.74 34.86
N TYR A 39 -95.06 -12.60 33.94
CA TYR A 39 -94.38 -12.77 32.65
C TYR A 39 -94.54 -11.54 31.74
N CYS A 40 -95.73 -10.96 31.70
CA CYS A 40 -96.00 -9.76 30.93
C CYS A 40 -95.25 -8.54 31.50
N ASP A 41 -95.26 -8.36 32.82
CA ASP A 41 -94.51 -7.32 33.54
C ASP A 41 -93.01 -7.48 33.30
N ALA A 42 -92.48 -8.70 33.36
CA ALA A 42 -91.06 -8.94 33.09
C ALA A 42 -90.66 -8.59 31.65
N ILE A 43 -91.51 -8.84 30.65
CA ILE A 43 -91.26 -8.38 29.27
C ILE A 43 -91.30 -6.86 29.20
N GLN A 44 -92.32 -6.24 29.81
CA GLN A 44 -92.49 -4.80 29.79
C GLN A 44 -91.28 -4.12 30.40
N GLU A 45 -90.83 -4.55 31.58
CA GLU A 45 -89.70 -3.94 32.28
C GLU A 45 -88.38 -4.15 31.56
N GLU A 46 -88.12 -5.29 30.91
CA GLU A 46 -86.89 -5.47 30.10
C GLU A 46 -86.84 -4.49 28.92
N ILE A 47 -87.99 -4.27 28.26
CA ILE A 47 -88.09 -3.32 27.15
C ILE A 47 -88.01 -1.88 27.68
N ALA A 48 -88.72 -1.57 28.76
CA ALA A 48 -88.73 -0.25 29.38
C ALA A 48 -87.35 0.14 29.90
N ASN A 49 -86.69 -0.74 30.65
CA ASN A 49 -85.33 -0.52 31.15
C ASN A 49 -84.34 -0.29 30.00
N ALA A 50 -84.43 -1.03 28.89
CA ALA A 50 -83.57 -0.80 27.73
C ALA A 50 -83.79 0.58 27.09
N ILE A 51 -85.04 1.06 27.03
CA ILE A 51 -85.40 2.37 26.50
C ILE A 51 -84.92 3.49 27.42
N GLU A 52 -85.18 3.37 28.72
CA GLU A 52 -84.79 4.37 29.73
C GLU A 52 -83.26 4.44 29.89
N SER A 53 -82.56 3.31 29.78
CA SER A 53 -81.09 3.25 29.79
C SER A 53 -80.46 3.97 28.59
N ALA A 54 -81.19 4.09 27.47
CA ALA A 54 -80.77 4.91 26.34
C ALA A 54 -81.01 6.42 26.57
N GLY A 55 -81.67 6.80 27.67
CA GLY A 55 -82.06 8.17 28.02
C GLY A 55 -83.42 8.60 27.46
N ILE A 56 -84.25 7.65 27.01
CA ILE A 56 -85.55 7.93 26.37
C ILE A 56 -86.67 7.77 27.41
N LYS A 57 -87.55 8.76 27.54
CA LYS A 57 -88.72 8.69 28.41
C LYS A 57 -89.83 7.84 27.77
N LEU A 58 -90.42 6.94 28.55
CA LEU A 58 -91.53 6.08 28.10
C LEU A 58 -92.78 6.90 27.73
N ASP A 59 -93.34 6.59 26.57
CA ASP A 59 -94.54 7.24 26.01
C ASP A 59 -95.50 6.19 25.43
N LYS A 60 -96.67 6.05 26.05
CA LYS A 60 -97.71 5.09 25.61
C LYS A 60 -98.26 5.35 24.21
N SER A 61 -98.09 6.56 23.66
CA SER A 61 -98.54 6.92 22.32
C SER A 61 -97.57 6.50 21.21
N LYS A 62 -96.38 6.00 21.56
CA LYS A 62 -95.31 5.63 20.62
C LYS A 62 -95.02 4.14 20.62
N HIS A 63 -94.96 3.55 19.43
CA HIS A 63 -94.73 2.12 19.22
C HIS A 63 -93.35 1.79 18.62
N ASP A 64 -92.40 2.74 18.64
CA ASP A 64 -91.06 2.64 18.04
C ASP A 64 -89.91 2.94 19.03
N GLN A 65 -90.21 3.04 20.32
CA GLN A 65 -89.26 3.47 21.35
C GLN A 65 -88.07 2.51 21.51
N LEU A 66 -88.32 1.20 21.48
CA LEU A 66 -87.25 0.19 21.52
C LEU A 66 -86.32 0.31 20.30
N ALA A 67 -86.88 0.51 19.12
CA ALA A 67 -86.10 0.71 17.90
C ALA A 67 -85.26 2.00 17.98
N THR A 68 -85.78 3.05 18.62
CA THR A 68 -85.06 4.31 18.86
C THR A 68 -83.92 4.10 19.85
N ALA A 69 -84.14 3.38 20.94
CA ALA A 69 -83.10 3.04 21.92
C ALA A 69 -81.93 2.27 21.29
N ILE A 70 -82.23 1.29 20.44
CA ILE A 70 -81.20 0.52 19.71
C ILE A 70 -80.36 1.44 18.81
N LYS A 71 -80.99 2.35 18.06
CA LYS A 71 -80.27 3.32 17.22
C LYS A 71 -79.35 4.22 18.04
N GLU A 72 -79.80 4.64 19.22
CA GLU A 72 -79.03 5.48 20.13
C GLU A 72 -77.77 4.77 20.66
N PHE A 73 -77.90 3.50 21.09
CA PHE A 73 -76.74 2.71 21.53
C PHE A 73 -75.73 2.48 20.41
N VAL A 74 -76.21 2.22 19.18
CA VAL A 74 -75.33 2.07 18.02
C VAL A 74 -74.60 3.38 17.70
N SER A 75 -75.30 4.52 17.78
CA SER A 75 -74.67 5.83 17.54
C SER A 75 -73.63 6.19 18.60
N LYS A 76 -73.93 5.93 19.88
CA LYS A 76 -72.99 6.18 20.99
C LYS A 76 -71.78 5.23 20.96
N GLY A 77 -71.97 4.01 20.47
CA GLY A 77 -70.91 3.01 20.36
C GLY A 77 -70.04 3.12 19.09
N SER A 78 -70.41 3.97 18.13
CA SER A 78 -69.68 4.09 16.85
C SER A 78 -68.67 5.24 16.91
N VAL A 79 -67.39 4.91 17.03
CA VAL A 79 -66.29 5.87 16.86
C VAL A 79 -65.86 5.89 15.41
N LYS A 80 -65.80 7.08 14.80
CA LYS A 80 -65.26 7.24 13.44
C LYS A 80 -63.74 7.10 13.46
N LEU A 81 -63.18 6.43 12.46
CA LEU A 81 -61.73 6.25 12.32
C LEU A 81 -61.14 7.27 11.35
N ASN A 82 -60.01 7.85 11.70
CA ASN A 82 -59.30 8.84 10.88
C ASN A 82 -57.82 8.44 10.68
N SER A 83 -57.32 8.54 9.46
CA SER A 83 -55.93 8.24 9.08
C SER A 83 -55.04 9.49 8.92
N ALA A 84 -55.55 10.67 9.22
CA ALA A 84 -54.76 11.90 9.25
C ALA A 84 -53.88 11.96 10.51
N THR A 85 -52.63 12.41 10.35
CA THR A 85 -51.66 12.55 11.46
C THR A 85 -51.62 13.95 12.08
N ASN A 86 -52.44 14.86 11.55
CA ASN A 86 -52.58 16.24 12.01
C ASN A 86 -54.05 16.59 12.33
N SER A 87 -54.91 15.58 12.52
CA SER A 87 -56.31 15.82 12.88
C SER A 87 -56.41 16.44 14.26
N THR A 88 -57.26 17.45 14.40
CA THR A 88 -57.63 18.07 15.68
C THR A 88 -59.00 17.61 16.17
N SER A 89 -59.60 16.59 15.52
CA SER A 89 -60.92 16.07 15.87
C SER A 89 -60.88 15.34 17.22
N GLU A 90 -61.76 15.73 18.15
CA GLU A 90 -61.96 15.05 19.44
C GLU A 90 -63.00 13.92 19.35
N THR A 91 -63.65 13.75 18.20
CA THR A 91 -64.73 12.77 17.98
C THR A 91 -64.32 11.56 17.14
N GLU A 92 -63.06 11.51 16.72
CA GLU A 92 -62.50 10.46 15.86
C GLU A 92 -61.32 9.78 16.54
N ALA A 93 -61.18 8.47 16.34
CA ALA A 93 -59.99 7.73 16.78
C ALA A 93 -58.99 7.59 15.63
N ALA A 94 -57.70 7.67 15.97
CA ALA A 94 -56.62 7.44 15.00
C ALA A 94 -56.56 5.98 14.54
N THR A 95 -56.33 5.76 13.25
CA THR A 95 -56.05 4.41 12.73
C THR A 95 -54.62 3.97 13.09
N SER A 96 -54.36 2.66 13.10
CA SER A 96 -53.01 2.11 13.27
C SER A 96 -52.03 2.63 12.21
N LEU A 97 -52.53 2.95 11.00
CA LEU A 97 -51.73 3.55 9.93
C LEU A 97 -51.28 4.97 10.28
N ALA A 98 -52.18 5.82 10.81
CA ALA A 98 -51.82 7.16 11.28
C ALA A 98 -50.79 7.10 12.41
N VAL A 99 -50.98 6.19 13.38
CA VAL A 99 -50.04 5.99 14.49
C VAL A 99 -48.68 5.54 13.98
N LYS A 100 -48.62 4.57 13.05
CA LYS A 100 -47.37 4.13 12.43
C LYS A 100 -46.67 5.27 11.69
N TYR A 101 -47.42 6.05 10.91
CA TYR A 101 -46.84 7.15 10.15
C TYR A 101 -46.28 8.24 11.06
N ALA A 102 -46.99 8.62 12.12
CA ALA A 102 -46.48 9.55 13.13
C ALA A 102 -45.23 9.01 13.85
N TYR A 103 -45.19 7.70 14.14
CA TYR A 103 -44.02 7.04 14.72
C TYR A 103 -42.81 7.07 13.78
N ASP A 104 -42.99 6.76 12.50
CA ASP A 104 -41.94 6.80 11.48
C ASP A 104 -41.41 8.23 11.29
N LEU A 105 -42.30 9.24 11.23
CA LEU A 105 -41.93 10.66 11.16
C LEU A 105 -41.14 11.11 12.40
N ALA A 106 -41.57 10.72 13.60
CA ALA A 106 -40.84 11.04 14.84
C ALA A 106 -39.45 10.38 14.86
N GLY A 107 -39.35 9.16 14.32
CA GLY A 107 -38.08 8.47 14.11
C GLY A 107 -37.15 9.25 13.19
N GLN A 108 -37.63 9.68 12.03
CA GLN A 108 -36.86 10.50 11.08
C GLN A 108 -36.42 11.83 11.71
N ALA A 109 -37.33 12.54 12.37
CA ALA A 109 -37.04 13.83 13.03
C ALA A 109 -35.95 13.71 14.11
N LYS A 110 -35.85 12.59 14.82
CA LYS A 110 -34.78 12.34 15.80
C LYS A 110 -33.39 12.26 15.16
N TRP A 111 -33.31 11.78 13.91
CA TRP A 111 -32.08 11.73 13.15
C TRP A 111 -31.85 13.01 12.34
N ASP A 112 -32.90 13.75 12.00
CA ASP A 112 -32.86 14.98 11.21
C ASP A 112 -32.74 16.27 12.02
N ALA A 113 -32.86 16.21 13.35
CA ALA A 113 -32.55 17.34 14.20
C ALA A 113 -31.11 17.80 13.90
N ASN A 114 -30.99 18.99 13.30
CA ASN A 114 -29.74 19.71 12.98
C ASN A 114 -28.99 20.10 14.27
N ILE A 115 -28.68 19.13 15.10
CA ILE A 115 -27.83 19.30 16.26
C ILE A 115 -26.46 18.81 15.82
N ASP A 116 -25.58 19.78 15.56
CA ASP A 116 -24.18 19.51 15.32
C ASP A 116 -23.56 18.85 16.56
N ALA A 117 -22.62 17.94 16.34
CA ALA A 117 -21.86 17.38 17.44
C ALA A 117 -21.05 18.49 18.14
N THR A 118 -20.99 18.43 19.45
CA THR A 118 -20.10 19.27 20.28
C THR A 118 -19.27 18.38 21.18
N THR A 119 -18.26 18.94 21.84
CA THR A 119 -17.43 18.20 22.80
C THR A 119 -18.19 17.70 24.03
N SER A 120 -19.39 18.23 24.30
CA SER A 120 -20.24 17.86 25.44
C SER A 120 -21.55 17.16 25.05
N LYS A 121 -21.94 17.18 23.76
CA LYS A 121 -23.18 16.59 23.25
C LYS A 121 -22.95 15.88 21.94
N LYS A 122 -23.40 14.63 21.84
CA LYS A 122 -23.38 13.86 20.58
C LYS A 122 -24.35 14.49 19.57
N GLY A 123 -23.96 14.55 18.30
CA GLY A 123 -24.72 15.10 17.19
C GLY A 123 -24.23 14.56 15.83
N ARG A 124 -24.69 15.12 14.72
CA ARG A 124 -24.19 14.79 13.37
C ARG A 124 -23.01 15.69 13.00
N VAL A 125 -22.11 15.20 12.15
CA VAL A 125 -20.98 15.99 11.60
C VAL A 125 -20.71 15.52 10.19
N LYS A 126 -20.41 16.46 9.28
CA LYS A 126 -19.90 16.11 7.96
C LYS A 126 -18.43 15.72 8.08
N LEU A 127 -17.98 14.72 7.32
CA LEU A 127 -16.59 14.25 7.39
C LEU A 127 -15.77 14.81 6.22
N SER A 128 -14.50 15.12 6.49
CA SER A 128 -13.56 15.66 5.50
C SER A 128 -12.20 14.96 5.60
N SER A 129 -11.65 14.58 4.46
CA SER A 129 -10.32 13.98 4.35
C SER A 129 -9.24 14.99 3.94
N SER A 130 -9.58 16.27 3.84
CA SER A 130 -8.62 17.34 3.57
C SER A 130 -7.80 17.66 4.81
N THR A 131 -6.47 17.78 4.68
CA THR A 131 -5.57 18.12 5.79
C THR A 131 -5.38 19.62 6.00
N ASN A 132 -5.98 20.44 5.15
CA ASN A 132 -5.94 21.90 5.17
C ASN A 132 -7.35 22.52 5.14
N SER A 133 -8.38 21.76 5.52
CA SER A 133 -9.74 22.31 5.60
C SER A 133 -9.82 23.39 6.66
N THR A 134 -10.46 24.50 6.32
CA THR A 134 -10.80 25.59 7.25
C THR A 134 -12.27 25.51 7.69
N SER A 135 -12.98 24.42 7.36
CA SER A 135 -14.39 24.25 7.73
C SER A 135 -14.54 24.00 9.22
N GLU A 136 -15.41 24.78 9.87
CA GLU A 136 -15.78 24.58 11.28
C GLU A 136 -16.98 23.62 11.45
N THR A 137 -17.57 23.15 10.35
CA THR A 137 -18.73 22.23 10.35
C THR A 137 -18.37 20.80 9.95
N GLU A 138 -17.09 20.54 9.66
CA GLU A 138 -16.58 19.24 9.25
C GLU A 138 -15.62 18.66 10.30
N ALA A 139 -15.72 17.36 10.56
CA ALA A 139 -14.75 16.61 11.35
C ALA A 139 -13.72 15.91 10.44
N ALA A 140 -12.46 15.86 10.89
CA ALA A 140 -11.39 15.18 10.16
C ALA A 140 -11.57 13.66 10.17
N THR A 141 -11.33 13.01 9.03
CA THR A 141 -11.28 11.55 8.95
C THR A 141 -9.95 10.99 9.44
N SER A 142 -9.91 9.69 9.76
CA SER A 142 -8.66 8.99 10.09
C SER A 142 -7.61 9.08 8.97
N LEU A 143 -8.05 9.18 7.71
CA LEU A 143 -7.17 9.39 6.56
C LEU A 143 -6.46 10.75 6.61
N ALA A 144 -7.21 11.83 6.90
CA ALA A 144 -6.62 13.16 7.08
C ALA A 144 -5.62 13.19 8.25
N VAL A 145 -5.99 12.58 9.38
CA VAL A 145 -5.13 12.51 10.58
C VAL A 145 -3.87 11.71 10.28
N LYS A 146 -3.98 10.56 9.60
CA LYS A 146 -2.82 9.76 9.19
C LYS A 146 -1.90 10.57 8.27
N TYR A 147 -2.45 11.25 7.27
CA TYR A 147 -1.64 12.03 6.34
C TYR A 147 -0.90 13.18 7.03
N ALA A 148 -1.58 13.90 7.93
CA ALA A 148 -0.95 14.94 8.74
C ALA A 148 0.15 14.38 9.66
N TYR A 149 -0.08 13.21 10.26
CA TYR A 149 0.90 12.52 11.09
C TYR A 149 2.14 12.09 10.29
N ASP A 150 1.95 11.52 9.10
CA ASP A 150 3.04 11.12 8.21
C ASP A 150 3.87 12.33 7.75
N LEU A 151 3.22 13.44 7.40
CA LEU A 151 3.89 14.71 7.06
C LEU A 151 4.70 15.26 8.24
N ALA A 152 4.15 15.21 9.45
CA ALA A 152 4.86 15.62 10.66
C ALA A 152 6.09 14.73 10.93
N GLY A 153 5.96 13.42 10.70
CA GLY A 153 7.07 12.46 10.77
C GLY A 153 8.20 12.79 9.80
N GLN A 154 7.85 13.09 8.53
CA GLN A 154 8.82 13.53 7.51
C GLN A 154 9.52 14.83 7.92
N ALA A 155 8.78 15.83 8.39
CA ALA A 155 9.36 17.10 8.84
C ALA A 155 10.35 16.91 10.00
N LYS A 156 10.02 16.06 10.97
CA LYS A 156 10.92 15.70 12.07
C LYS A 156 12.19 14.99 11.58
N TRP A 157 12.04 14.06 10.64
CA TRP A 157 13.17 13.37 10.03
C TRP A 157 14.09 14.37 9.31
N HIS A 158 13.54 15.27 8.50
CA HIS A 158 14.31 16.31 7.82
C HIS A 158 15.03 17.24 8.79
N ALA A 159 14.36 17.71 9.85
CA ALA A 159 14.98 18.57 10.86
C ALA A 159 16.18 17.89 11.54
N THR A 160 16.02 16.60 11.87
CA THR A 160 17.07 15.81 12.54
C THR A 160 18.24 15.50 11.60
N ASN A 161 17.96 15.07 10.37
CA ASN A 161 18.99 14.68 9.41
C ASN A 161 19.72 15.88 8.80
N ASN A 162 19.04 17.01 8.56
CA ASN A 162 19.75 18.25 8.19
C ASN A 162 20.66 18.73 9.32
N ALA A 163 20.25 18.60 10.58
CA ALA A 163 21.13 18.90 11.71
C ALA A 163 22.32 17.94 11.76
N ALA A 164 22.12 16.64 11.52
CA ALA A 164 23.18 15.64 11.47
C ALA A 164 24.17 15.91 10.33
N GLN A 165 23.70 16.22 9.11
CA GLN A 165 24.56 16.59 7.97
C GLN A 165 25.40 17.83 8.28
N LYS A 166 24.83 18.84 8.95
CA LYS A 166 25.60 20.01 9.40
C LYS A 166 26.69 19.65 10.43
N THR A 167 26.68 18.48 11.06
CA THR A 167 27.74 18.08 12.00
C THR A 167 28.76 17.12 11.40
N GLN A 168 28.53 16.61 10.19
CA GLN A 168 29.48 15.73 9.51
C GLN A 168 30.75 16.51 9.15
N LYS A 169 31.91 15.87 9.37
CA LYS A 169 33.22 16.46 9.14
C LYS A 169 34.08 15.55 8.28
N ILE A 170 34.85 16.12 7.36
CA ILE A 170 35.99 15.46 6.72
C ILE A 170 37.25 16.13 7.25
N ASN A 171 38.15 15.32 7.84
CA ASN A 171 39.39 15.80 8.46
C ASN A 171 39.15 16.96 9.45
N GLY A 172 38.13 16.84 10.30
CA GLY A 172 37.78 17.86 11.32
C GLY A 172 37.07 19.11 10.78
N LYS A 173 36.93 19.28 9.46
CA LYS A 173 36.23 20.40 8.83
C LYS A 173 34.80 20.02 8.48
N GLN A 174 33.84 20.88 8.83
CA GLN A 174 32.41 20.67 8.61
C GLN A 174 32.04 20.66 7.12
N LEU A 175 31.13 19.77 6.73
CA LEU A 175 30.57 19.73 5.38
C LEU A 175 29.48 20.80 5.23
N HIS A 176 29.74 21.82 4.42
CA HIS A 176 28.78 22.90 4.11
C HIS A 176 28.15 22.78 2.72
N GLY A 177 28.54 21.77 1.94
CA GLY A 177 28.09 21.50 0.57
C GLY A 177 28.89 20.37 -0.05
N ASP A 178 28.70 20.17 -1.35
CA ASP A 178 29.44 19.16 -2.12
C ASP A 178 30.94 19.46 -2.15
N ILE A 179 31.76 18.42 -2.10
CA ILE A 179 33.22 18.52 -2.25
C ILE A 179 33.58 17.90 -3.59
N SER A 180 34.07 18.74 -4.51
CA SER A 180 34.73 18.27 -5.71
C SER A 180 36.21 18.02 -5.42
N LEU A 181 36.71 16.83 -5.75
CA LEU A 181 38.12 16.48 -5.66
C LEU A 181 38.66 16.23 -7.06
N SER A 182 39.78 16.88 -7.38
CA SER A 182 40.59 16.63 -8.54
C SER A 182 41.69 15.61 -8.23
N ALA A 183 42.34 15.07 -9.27
CA ALA A 183 43.52 14.22 -9.12
C ALA A 183 44.62 14.91 -8.28
N SER A 184 44.78 16.23 -8.41
CA SER A 184 45.72 17.01 -7.59
C SER A 184 45.32 17.07 -6.12
N ASP A 185 44.03 17.14 -5.79
CA ASP A 185 43.57 17.23 -4.38
C ASP A 185 43.86 15.96 -3.58
N VAL A 186 44.04 14.83 -4.26
CA VAL A 186 44.35 13.52 -3.65
C VAL A 186 45.79 13.07 -3.89
N GLY A 187 46.63 13.92 -4.49
CA GLY A 187 48.04 13.60 -4.78
C GLY A 187 48.22 12.45 -5.77
N ALA A 188 47.29 12.27 -6.71
CA ALA A 188 47.43 11.26 -7.75
C ALA A 188 48.54 11.65 -8.74
N LEU A 189 49.28 10.66 -9.23
CA LEU A 189 50.34 10.86 -10.24
C LEU A 189 49.74 11.35 -11.56
N SER A 190 50.47 12.26 -12.19
CA SER A 190 50.18 12.88 -13.47
C SER A 190 51.27 12.53 -14.49
N LYS A 191 50.95 12.70 -15.78
CA LYS A 191 51.93 12.47 -16.86
C LYS A 191 53.19 13.35 -16.73
N SER A 192 53.05 14.57 -16.19
CA SER A 192 54.17 15.48 -15.95
C SER A 192 55.13 14.98 -14.86
N ASP A 193 54.70 14.05 -14.02
CA ASP A 193 55.55 13.49 -12.97
C ASP A 193 56.57 12.47 -13.55
N PHE A 194 56.40 12.05 -14.80
CA PHE A 194 57.32 11.15 -15.51
C PHE A 194 58.21 11.93 -16.48
N ASN A 195 59.52 11.74 -16.40
CA ASN A 195 60.45 12.23 -17.43
C ASN A 195 60.64 11.16 -18.50
N THR A 196 60.12 11.39 -19.70
CA THR A 196 60.03 10.36 -20.74
C THR A 196 60.61 10.79 -22.09
N LYS A 197 61.24 9.83 -22.78
CA LYS A 197 61.53 9.87 -24.22
C LYS A 197 60.85 8.66 -24.87
N LEU A 198 59.72 8.87 -25.52
CA LEU A 198 58.88 7.79 -26.10
C LEU A 198 59.37 7.22 -27.45
N GLY A 199 60.64 7.46 -27.80
CA GLY A 199 61.23 7.02 -29.07
C GLY A 199 61.80 5.61 -29.05
N ASN A 200 62.48 5.24 -30.13
CA ASN A 200 63.31 4.05 -30.21
C ASN A 200 64.79 4.44 -30.51
N PRO A 201 65.73 4.28 -29.57
CA PRO A 201 65.50 3.81 -28.20
C PRO A 201 64.88 4.92 -27.32
N GLY A 202 64.19 4.53 -26.26
CA GLY A 202 63.40 5.39 -25.39
C GLY A 202 63.61 5.10 -23.90
N PHE A 203 63.14 6.00 -23.04
CA PHE A 203 63.19 5.83 -21.60
C PHE A 203 62.00 6.48 -20.89
N GLU A 204 61.78 6.06 -19.66
CA GLU A 204 60.86 6.63 -18.69
C GLU A 204 61.53 6.64 -17.32
N ILE A 205 61.56 7.80 -16.67
CA ILE A 205 61.99 7.98 -15.28
C ILE A 205 60.73 8.25 -14.46
N MET A 206 60.46 7.37 -13.52
CA MET A 206 59.35 7.49 -12.59
C MET A 206 59.67 8.47 -11.46
N PRO A 207 58.67 9.07 -10.79
CA PRO A 207 58.88 9.92 -9.60
C PRO A 207 59.66 9.23 -8.48
N SER A 208 59.59 7.91 -8.40
CA SER A 208 60.35 7.08 -7.46
C SER A 208 61.86 7.03 -7.76
N GLY A 209 62.31 7.55 -8.91
CA GLY A 209 63.66 7.41 -9.42
C GLY A 209 63.92 6.09 -10.16
N LEU A 210 62.91 5.22 -10.33
CA LEU A 210 63.04 4.04 -11.19
C LEU A 210 63.15 4.47 -12.66
N ILE A 211 64.15 3.98 -13.35
CA ILE A 211 64.39 4.25 -14.77
C ILE A 211 64.11 2.97 -15.55
N ARG A 212 63.24 3.07 -16.55
CA ARG A 212 62.97 2.03 -17.54
C ARG A 212 63.47 2.53 -18.90
N GLN A 213 64.31 1.76 -19.58
CA GLN A 213 64.80 2.09 -20.92
C GLN A 213 64.53 0.94 -21.88
N TRP A 214 64.30 1.24 -23.15
CA TRP A 214 64.00 0.23 -24.17
C TRP A 214 64.59 0.61 -25.53
N GLY A 215 64.73 -0.39 -26.39
CA GLY A 215 65.05 -0.13 -27.79
C GLY A 215 65.15 -1.38 -28.66
N THR A 216 65.22 -1.14 -29.96
CA THR A 216 65.47 -2.12 -31.02
C THR A 216 66.82 -1.81 -31.65
N VAL A 217 67.73 -2.78 -31.64
CA VAL A 217 69.11 -2.61 -32.12
C VAL A 217 69.46 -3.70 -33.12
N GLN A 218 69.93 -3.29 -34.29
CA GLN A 218 70.57 -4.18 -35.25
C GLN A 218 72.00 -4.46 -34.79
N LEU A 219 72.33 -5.73 -34.56
CA LEU A 219 73.65 -6.14 -34.13
C LEU A 219 74.59 -6.29 -35.33
N PRO A 220 75.90 -6.02 -35.16
CA PRO A 220 76.92 -6.38 -36.14
C PRO A 220 76.84 -7.86 -36.54
N ALA A 221 77.27 -8.16 -37.76
CA ALA A 221 77.29 -9.52 -38.27
C ALA A 221 78.11 -10.47 -37.36
N VAL A 222 77.57 -11.66 -37.12
CA VAL A 222 78.22 -12.72 -36.33
C VAL A 222 79.50 -13.18 -37.02
N GLY A 223 80.64 -13.04 -36.36
CA GLY A 223 81.95 -13.51 -36.85
C GLY A 223 82.25 -14.96 -36.44
N ASP A 224 83.29 -15.56 -37.02
CA ASP A 224 83.79 -16.89 -36.61
C ASP A 224 84.58 -16.77 -35.31
N TYR A 225 83.85 -16.62 -34.20
CA TYR A 225 84.37 -16.44 -32.86
C TYR A 225 83.65 -17.35 -31.87
N ASN A 226 84.39 -17.88 -30.89
CA ASN A 226 83.91 -18.76 -29.82
C ASN A 226 82.93 -19.83 -30.33
N SER A 227 83.41 -20.65 -31.28
CA SER A 227 82.58 -21.59 -32.02
C SER A 227 82.73 -23.05 -31.55
N ILE A 228 81.64 -23.81 -31.64
CA ILE A 228 81.56 -25.22 -31.22
C ILE A 228 80.64 -26.00 -32.16
N VAL A 229 80.96 -27.27 -32.42
CA VAL A 229 80.09 -28.18 -33.18
C VAL A 229 79.26 -29.03 -32.20
N VAL A 230 77.94 -28.94 -32.30
CA VAL A 230 76.99 -29.75 -31.50
C VAL A 230 76.12 -30.54 -32.48
N SER A 231 76.19 -31.87 -32.41
CA SER A 231 75.39 -32.78 -33.26
C SER A 231 75.45 -32.44 -34.77
N GLY A 232 76.63 -32.05 -35.26
CA GLY A 232 76.86 -31.72 -36.68
C GLY A 232 76.58 -30.25 -37.07
N THR A 233 76.05 -29.43 -36.17
CA THR A 233 75.85 -27.99 -36.42
C THR A 233 76.92 -27.16 -35.71
N LYS A 234 77.65 -26.30 -36.45
CA LYS A 234 78.62 -25.36 -35.88
C LYS A 234 77.89 -24.10 -35.40
N TYR A 235 77.97 -23.79 -34.12
CA TYR A 235 77.44 -22.57 -33.49
C TYR A 235 78.57 -21.58 -33.25
N TYR A 236 78.27 -20.29 -33.39
CA TYR A 236 79.17 -19.17 -33.16
C TYR A 236 78.60 -18.28 -32.06
N THR A 237 79.39 -17.95 -31.03
CA THR A 237 78.95 -17.08 -29.93
C THR A 237 79.66 -15.74 -29.97
N ASN A 238 78.95 -14.67 -30.30
CA ASN A 238 79.51 -13.32 -30.36
C ASN A 238 78.92 -12.45 -29.22
N TYR A 239 79.72 -11.54 -28.68
CA TYR A 239 79.30 -10.61 -27.63
C TYR A 239 79.17 -9.20 -28.20
N HIS A 240 78.02 -8.57 -28.03
CA HIS A 240 77.71 -7.24 -28.52
C HIS A 240 77.39 -6.30 -27.36
N GLN A 241 77.93 -5.08 -27.37
CA GLN A 241 77.60 -4.06 -26.39
C GLN A 241 76.50 -3.15 -26.93
N ILE A 242 75.43 -2.97 -26.16
CA ILE A 242 74.32 -2.08 -26.50
C ILE A 242 74.38 -0.86 -25.58
N LEU A 243 74.44 0.33 -26.18
CA LEU A 243 74.39 1.60 -25.47
C LEU A 243 72.95 1.96 -25.10
N LEU A 244 72.77 2.47 -23.88
CA LEU A 244 71.48 2.92 -23.36
C LEU A 244 71.21 4.38 -23.74
N PRO A 245 69.93 4.79 -23.91
CA PRO A 245 69.53 6.18 -24.10
C PRO A 245 70.12 7.16 -23.09
N ILE A 246 70.15 6.75 -21.82
CA ILE A 246 70.75 7.48 -20.71
C ILE A 246 71.54 6.50 -19.82
N ALA A 247 72.55 7.02 -19.12
CA ALA A 247 73.21 6.26 -18.08
C ALA A 247 72.30 6.17 -16.84
N PHE A 248 72.19 4.98 -16.25
CA PHE A 248 71.65 4.84 -14.90
C PHE A 248 72.56 5.59 -13.91
N PRO A 249 72.00 6.35 -12.95
CA PRO A 249 72.76 6.95 -11.85
C PRO A 249 73.58 5.94 -11.06
N HIS A 250 73.06 4.72 -10.89
CA HIS A 250 73.76 3.59 -10.30
C HIS A 250 73.90 2.45 -11.32
N ASN A 251 73.52 1.22 -10.93
CA ASN A 251 73.57 0.05 -11.80
C ASN A 251 72.18 -0.29 -12.30
N SER A 252 72.14 -1.00 -13.43
CA SER A 252 70.93 -1.66 -13.89
C SER A 252 70.60 -2.85 -12.99
N ASP A 253 69.31 -3.09 -12.78
CA ASP A 253 68.80 -4.16 -11.92
C ASP A 253 68.36 -5.39 -12.72
N SER A 254 67.72 -5.16 -13.86
CA SER A 254 67.22 -6.24 -14.72
C SER A 254 67.23 -5.83 -16.19
N VAL A 255 67.55 -6.80 -17.06
CA VAL A 255 67.45 -6.64 -18.51
C VAL A 255 66.70 -7.83 -19.09
N ASN A 256 65.79 -7.53 -20.02
CA ASN A 256 65.16 -8.50 -20.89
C ASN A 256 65.62 -8.23 -22.32
N VAL A 257 66.00 -9.29 -23.04
CA VAL A 257 66.37 -9.22 -24.45
C VAL A 257 65.60 -10.28 -25.21
N THR A 258 64.98 -9.86 -26.29
CA THR A 258 64.28 -10.76 -27.21
C THR A 258 64.84 -10.56 -28.61
N MET A 259 64.96 -11.65 -29.36
CA MET A 259 65.30 -11.54 -30.77
C MET A 259 64.13 -10.91 -31.52
N ALA A 260 64.43 -9.96 -32.40
CA ALA A 260 63.46 -9.29 -33.23
C ALA A 260 63.73 -9.56 -34.70
N CYS A 261 62.66 -9.62 -35.49
CA CYS A 261 62.76 -9.76 -36.93
C CYS A 261 61.65 -8.97 -37.59
N GLY A 262 62.03 -8.07 -38.50
CA GLY A 262 61.09 -7.14 -39.13
C GLY A 262 60.21 -7.75 -40.22
N THR A 263 60.57 -8.91 -40.78
CA THR A 263 59.79 -9.57 -41.84
C THR A 263 59.86 -11.10 -41.73
N MET A 264 58.77 -11.78 -42.08
CA MET A 264 58.67 -13.25 -42.02
C MET A 264 59.77 -13.97 -42.84
N ASN A 265 60.20 -13.38 -43.95
CA ASN A 265 61.22 -13.94 -44.84
C ASN A 265 62.63 -14.00 -44.22
N LEU A 266 62.88 -13.25 -43.14
CA LEU A 266 64.16 -13.22 -42.43
C LEU A 266 64.11 -14.03 -41.11
N GLN A 267 63.02 -14.73 -40.79
CA GLN A 267 62.93 -15.54 -39.57
C GLN A 267 63.77 -16.83 -39.64
N SER A 268 64.08 -17.32 -40.85
CA SER A 268 64.87 -18.53 -41.04
C SER A 268 66.28 -18.44 -40.42
N VAL A 269 66.88 -17.24 -40.39
CA VAL A 269 68.19 -17.01 -39.74
C VAL A 269 68.12 -16.97 -38.21
N MET A 270 66.92 -16.95 -37.62
CA MET A 270 66.73 -17.00 -36.17
C MET A 270 66.65 -18.43 -35.62
N PHE A 271 66.43 -19.43 -36.49
CA PHE A 271 66.30 -20.81 -36.05
C PHE A 271 67.59 -21.29 -35.38
N GLY A 272 67.47 -21.87 -34.19
CA GLY A 272 68.63 -22.28 -33.38
C GLY A 272 69.48 -21.12 -32.88
N THR A 273 68.98 -19.88 -32.91
CA THR A 273 69.69 -18.73 -32.33
C THR A 273 69.20 -18.46 -30.91
N PHE A 274 70.15 -18.17 -30.02
CA PHE A 274 69.92 -17.87 -28.63
C PHE A 274 70.50 -16.50 -28.30
N ALA A 275 69.77 -15.70 -27.54
CA ALA A 275 70.23 -14.44 -26.99
C ALA A 275 70.24 -14.54 -25.46
N SER A 276 71.34 -14.13 -24.84
CA SER A 276 71.40 -13.90 -23.40
C SER A 276 72.01 -12.54 -23.12
N ALA A 277 71.58 -11.90 -22.06
CA ALA A 277 72.02 -10.56 -21.69
C ALA A 277 72.70 -10.60 -20.33
N ASN A 278 73.75 -9.79 -20.19
CA ASN A 278 74.44 -9.57 -18.94
C ASN A 278 74.62 -8.07 -18.73
N LEU A 279 74.26 -7.61 -17.54
CA LEU A 279 74.32 -6.21 -17.14
C LEU A 279 75.77 -5.70 -17.04
N SER A 280 76.75 -6.59 -16.82
CA SER A 280 78.19 -6.28 -16.75
C SER A 280 78.56 -5.12 -15.79
N GLY A 281 77.65 -4.70 -14.90
CA GLY A 281 77.82 -3.60 -13.96
C GLY A 281 78.01 -2.23 -14.58
N SER A 282 77.61 -2.01 -15.85
CA SER A 282 77.78 -0.72 -16.50
C SER A 282 76.52 0.15 -16.41
N PRO A 283 76.63 1.44 -16.06
CA PRO A 283 75.49 2.35 -16.01
C PRO A 283 74.94 2.70 -17.40
N SER A 284 75.76 2.63 -18.44
CA SER A 284 75.43 3.19 -19.77
C SER A 284 75.29 2.15 -20.88
N ARG A 285 75.50 0.87 -20.57
CA ARG A 285 75.47 -0.22 -21.56
C ARG A 285 75.19 -1.56 -20.91
N PHE A 286 74.80 -2.54 -21.71
CA PHE A 286 74.81 -3.95 -21.32
C PHE A 286 75.37 -4.80 -22.45
N THR A 287 75.74 -6.04 -22.15
CA THR A 287 76.28 -6.99 -23.13
C THR A 287 75.24 -8.02 -23.49
N VAL A 288 75.07 -8.27 -24.79
CA VAL A 288 74.26 -9.37 -25.33
C VAL A 288 75.18 -10.40 -25.95
N ALA A 289 75.09 -11.64 -25.51
CA ALA A 289 75.69 -12.78 -26.18
C ALA A 289 74.68 -13.39 -27.15
N ILE A 290 75.09 -13.52 -28.41
CA ILE A 290 74.32 -14.17 -29.47
C ILE A 290 75.03 -15.45 -29.87
N THR A 291 74.34 -16.58 -29.73
CA THR A 291 74.81 -17.88 -30.20
C THR A 291 73.93 -18.33 -31.37
N THR A 292 74.49 -18.48 -32.57
CA THR A 292 73.74 -18.83 -33.78
C THR A 292 74.51 -19.83 -34.65
N PRO A 293 73.82 -20.70 -35.42
CA PRO A 293 74.47 -21.56 -36.41
C PRO A 293 74.81 -20.83 -37.72
N VAL A 294 74.39 -19.58 -37.88
CA VAL A 294 74.51 -18.82 -39.14
C VAL A 294 75.68 -17.84 -39.07
N LEU A 295 76.80 -18.17 -39.71
CA LEU A 295 77.94 -17.25 -39.85
C LEU A 295 77.55 -16.02 -40.69
N GLY A 296 77.93 -14.82 -40.24
CA GLY A 296 77.60 -13.57 -40.91
C GLY A 296 76.17 -13.07 -40.65
N ALA A 297 75.39 -13.73 -39.79
CA ALA A 297 74.02 -13.32 -39.48
C ALA A 297 73.99 -11.91 -38.87
N SER A 298 73.19 -11.03 -39.45
CA SER A 298 72.92 -9.68 -38.93
C SER A 298 71.56 -9.71 -38.25
N LEU A 299 71.55 -9.83 -36.92
CA LEU A 299 70.34 -10.04 -36.13
C LEU A 299 69.89 -8.76 -35.43
N THR A 300 68.57 -8.58 -35.28
CA THR A 300 67.99 -7.49 -34.50
C THR A 300 67.60 -8.00 -33.12
N VAL A 301 67.77 -7.19 -32.09
CA VAL A 301 67.27 -7.48 -30.75
C VAL A 301 66.41 -6.33 -30.23
N HIS A 302 65.35 -6.69 -29.50
CA HIS A 302 64.62 -5.76 -28.65
C HIS A 302 65.13 -5.92 -27.23
N TYR A 303 65.28 -4.82 -26.53
CA TYR A 303 65.63 -4.84 -25.12
C TYR A 303 64.71 -3.94 -24.31
N GLU A 304 64.54 -4.34 -23.06
CA GLU A 304 63.99 -3.53 -21.99
C GLU A 304 64.89 -3.71 -20.78
N ILE A 305 65.29 -2.62 -20.14
CA ILE A 305 66.19 -2.61 -18.99
C ILE A 305 65.69 -1.64 -17.94
N ILE A 306 65.76 -2.05 -16.68
CA ILE A 306 65.28 -1.29 -15.53
C ILE A 306 66.42 -1.12 -14.52
N GLY A 307 66.49 0.03 -13.87
CA GLY A 307 67.48 0.35 -12.84
C GLY A 307 67.17 1.67 -12.11
N HIS A 308 68.11 2.09 -11.26
CA HIS A 308 68.03 3.31 -10.45
C HIS A 308 69.23 4.24 -10.64
#